data_AF-A0AA46AIC8-F1
#
_entry.id   AF-A0AA46AIC8-F1
#
_cell.length_a   1.000
_cell.length_b   1.000
_cell.length_c   1.000
_cell.angle_alpha   90.00
_cell.angle_beta   90.00
_cell.angle_gamma   90.00
#
_symmetry.space_group_name_H-M   'P 1'
#
loop_
_entity.id
_entity.type
_entity.pdbx_description
1 polymer ?
#
loop_
_entity_poly.entity_id
_entity_poly.type
_entity_poly.pdbx_seq_one_letter_code
_entity_poly.pdbx_strand_id
1 'polypeptide(L)'
;MEVILANHSGFCFGVEKAVRRTTEEVNSIEAGVHPVCSLGPVIHNQQVVESLEKKGLNTINDVSEASEGTVIIRSHGVAKDVYDVLEAKGLRVVDTTCPFVKKIQTIVQARHQLGETVIIVGNSEHPEVIGINGWCQNRGIIISDENDLKKVPAEGPLCVVAQTTLPVQLFEKIASKLTELNPQTYVHHTICLATQDRQRAAAELAVLVSAMVVVGGRHSSNTRKLYEVCQNFLPESTYLVETQTDLPIGKLIDAEKIGLTAGASTPGDEIQSIYDTLCGLKKDQIYQIAIDGPAGAGKSTIAKLLASKLAFTYIDTGAMYRAITYKILKQCIPLNDVHAMIALAKQTEITIENEHIFLDQEDVTDLIRSEKVTKGVSTVASVKEIREEMVQFQKCISQHSHVVMDGRDIGTVVLTEADLKVFLTASVEERARRRFEELREQQPDVQLKAIEEQIKQRDYVDENREHDPLTPANDAVHIDSTSLSIHEVVENITQLFCEKIKKESVEKLVDGR
;
A
#
# COMPACT_ATOMS: atom_id res chain seq x y z
N MET A 1 -0.99 23.84 1.06
CA MET A 1 -1.53 22.62 1.69
C MET A 1 -1.05 22.61 3.14
N GLU A 2 -1.94 22.34 4.09
CA GLU A 2 -1.62 22.18 5.51
C GLU A 2 -1.74 20.70 5.90
N VAL A 3 -0.74 20.15 6.58
CA VAL A 3 -0.77 18.77 7.11
C VAL A 3 -0.85 18.82 8.62
N ILE A 4 -1.86 18.17 9.21
CA ILE A 4 -2.13 18.23 10.65
C ILE A 4 -2.04 16.81 11.22
N LEU A 5 -1.09 16.56 12.12
CA LEU A 5 -0.97 15.29 12.82
C LEU A 5 -1.88 15.28 14.06
N ALA A 6 -2.68 14.22 14.22
CA ALA A 6 -3.53 14.05 15.40
C ALA A 6 -2.70 13.92 16.68
N ASN A 7 -3.15 14.59 17.76
CA ASN A 7 -2.47 14.64 19.07
C ASN A 7 -2.18 13.26 19.70
N HIS A 8 -2.94 12.24 19.32
CA HIS A 8 -2.74 10.87 19.74
C HIS A 8 -2.56 9.98 18.51
N SER A 9 -1.30 9.66 18.20
CA SER A 9 -0.91 8.88 17.02
C SER A 9 0.26 7.95 17.33
N GLY A 10 0.30 6.78 16.68
CA GLY A 10 1.39 5.82 16.80
C GLY A 10 1.34 4.97 18.06
N PHE A 11 2.49 4.43 18.48
CA PHE A 11 2.60 3.49 19.59
C PHE A 11 1.83 3.91 20.84
N CYS A 12 1.03 3.00 21.39
CA CYS A 12 0.51 3.15 22.74
C CYS A 12 1.53 2.60 23.75
N PHE A 13 1.37 2.96 25.03
CA PHE A 13 2.24 2.49 26.11
C PHE A 13 2.41 0.96 26.15
N GLY A 14 1.34 0.20 25.91
CA GLY A 14 1.39 -1.26 25.90
C GLY A 14 2.25 -1.82 24.77
N VAL A 15 2.13 -1.24 23.58
CA VAL A 15 2.90 -1.60 22.39
C VAL A 15 4.36 -1.21 22.57
N GLU A 16 4.64 0.03 22.98
CA GLU A 16 5.99 0.53 23.20
C GLU A 16 6.74 -0.34 24.21
N LYS A 17 6.09 -0.68 25.33
CA LYS A 17 6.65 -1.58 26.34
C LYS A 17 6.97 -2.96 25.75
N ALA A 18 6.06 -3.52 24.95
CA ALA A 18 6.26 -4.84 24.35
C ALA A 18 7.42 -4.86 23.36
N VAL A 19 7.46 -3.91 22.43
CA VAL A 19 8.54 -3.78 21.43
C VAL A 19 9.88 -3.53 22.10
N ARG A 20 9.95 -2.59 23.07
CA ARG A 20 11.18 -2.28 23.79
C ARG A 20 11.70 -3.50 24.54
N ARG A 21 10.85 -4.17 25.32
CA ARG A 21 11.25 -5.33 26.10
C ARG A 21 11.69 -6.48 25.21
N THR A 22 10.98 -6.76 24.12
CA THR A 22 11.42 -7.76 23.14
C THR A 22 12.77 -7.41 22.54
N THR A 23 12.99 -6.14 22.17
CA THR A 23 14.28 -5.69 21.62
C THR A 23 15.42 -5.87 22.62
N GLU A 24 15.18 -5.54 23.91
CA GLU A 24 16.15 -5.76 24.99
C GLU A 24 16.53 -7.24 25.12
N GLU A 25 15.53 -8.13 25.10
CA GLU A 25 15.77 -9.58 25.19
C GLU A 25 16.57 -10.09 24.00
N VAL A 26 16.17 -9.73 22.77
CA VAL A 26 16.86 -10.14 21.55
C VAL A 26 18.31 -9.63 21.51
N ASN A 27 18.57 -8.41 21.99
CA ASN A 27 19.91 -7.83 22.04
C ASN A 27 20.78 -8.38 23.18
N SER A 28 20.17 -8.96 24.23
CA SER A 28 20.89 -9.40 25.43
C SER A 28 21.57 -10.76 25.29
N ILE A 29 21.26 -11.50 24.23
CA ILE A 29 21.78 -12.85 24.00
C ILE A 29 22.84 -12.78 22.90
N GLU A 30 24.00 -13.42 23.14
CA GLU A 30 24.94 -13.69 22.05
C GLU A 30 24.21 -14.47 20.95
N ALA A 31 24.21 -13.93 19.73
CA ALA A 31 23.45 -14.49 18.62
C ALA A 31 23.72 -16.01 18.48
N GLY A 32 22.67 -16.81 18.66
CA GLY A 32 22.72 -18.27 18.51
C GLY A 32 23.01 -19.09 19.78
N VAL A 33 23.18 -18.48 20.96
CA VAL A 33 23.42 -19.22 22.22
C VAL A 33 22.12 -19.67 22.89
N HIS A 34 21.10 -18.80 22.94
CA HIS A 34 19.77 -19.15 23.43
C HIS A 34 18.69 -18.58 22.51
N PRO A 35 17.76 -19.39 21.99
CA PRO A 35 16.71 -18.89 21.12
C PRO A 35 15.75 -17.95 21.90
N VAL A 36 15.38 -16.85 21.26
CA VAL A 36 14.30 -15.96 21.72
C VAL A 36 13.13 -16.14 20.76
N CYS A 37 12.03 -16.66 21.27
CA CYS A 37 10.81 -16.85 20.48
C CYS A 37 9.70 -15.94 20.97
N SER A 38 8.80 -15.48 20.10
CA SER A 38 7.52 -14.88 20.51
C SER A 38 6.34 -15.75 20.14
N LEU A 39 5.38 -15.91 21.05
CA LEU A 39 4.11 -16.59 20.78
C LEU A 39 3.19 -15.68 19.95
N GLY A 40 3.24 -15.90 18.64
CA GLY A 40 2.68 -15.06 17.60
C GLY A 40 3.39 -13.70 17.49
N PRO A 41 2.89 -12.82 16.60
CA PRO A 41 3.38 -11.46 16.47
C PRO A 41 3.32 -10.71 17.80
N VAL A 42 4.43 -10.08 18.20
CA VAL A 42 4.54 -9.28 19.44
C VAL A 42 3.46 -8.18 19.48
N ILE A 43 3.19 -7.59 18.31
CA ILE A 43 2.14 -6.61 18.02
C ILE A 43 1.55 -6.85 16.63
N HIS A 44 0.42 -6.23 16.30
CA HIS A 44 -0.17 -6.25 14.96
C HIS A 44 0.48 -5.21 14.03
N ASN A 45 1.77 -5.40 13.74
CA ASN A 45 2.51 -4.63 12.74
C ASN A 45 3.61 -5.50 12.13
N GLN A 46 3.48 -5.82 10.84
CA GLN A 46 4.36 -6.75 10.13
C GLN A 46 5.80 -6.22 10.03
N GLN A 47 5.98 -4.94 9.72
CA GLN A 47 7.31 -4.32 9.58
C GLN A 47 8.10 -4.38 10.90
N VAL A 48 7.43 -4.15 12.03
CA VAL A 48 8.06 -4.26 13.36
C VAL A 48 8.45 -5.70 13.66
N VAL A 49 7.61 -6.67 13.31
CA VAL A 49 7.90 -8.10 13.49
C VAL A 49 9.11 -8.50 12.64
N GLU A 50 9.13 -8.16 11.36
CA GLU A 50 10.26 -8.43 10.46
C GLU A 50 11.56 -7.77 10.94
N SER A 51 11.48 -6.55 11.48
CA SER A 51 12.64 -5.88 12.07
C SER A 51 13.18 -6.61 13.30
N LEU A 52 12.32 -7.24 14.10
CA LEU A 52 12.74 -8.02 15.26
C LEU A 52 13.28 -9.39 14.84
N GLU A 53 12.70 -10.01 13.82
CA GLU A 53 13.16 -11.28 13.26
C GLU A 53 14.57 -11.14 12.66
N LYS A 54 14.82 -10.05 11.93
CA LYS A 54 16.18 -9.71 11.45
C LYS A 54 17.20 -9.53 12.58
N LYS A 55 16.76 -9.21 13.80
CA LYS A 55 17.61 -9.11 14.99
C LYS A 55 17.77 -10.44 15.74
N GLY A 56 17.05 -11.49 15.34
CA GLY A 56 17.15 -12.84 15.93
C GLY A 56 15.92 -13.31 16.70
N LEU A 57 14.80 -12.60 16.66
CA LEU A 57 13.53 -13.10 17.17
C LEU A 57 13.00 -14.22 16.25
N ASN A 58 12.46 -15.30 16.82
CA ASN A 58 11.70 -16.30 16.08
C ASN A 58 10.20 -16.23 16.43
N THR A 59 9.33 -15.97 15.46
CA THR A 59 7.89 -15.96 15.69
C THR A 59 7.33 -17.39 15.58
N ILE A 60 6.78 -17.93 16.67
CA ILE A 60 6.17 -19.27 16.73
C ILE A 60 4.65 -19.15 16.89
N ASN A 61 3.89 -20.14 16.41
CA ASN A 61 2.42 -20.13 16.53
C ASN A 61 1.94 -20.88 17.78
N ASP A 62 2.67 -21.93 18.16
CA ASP A 62 2.33 -22.79 19.29
C ASP A 62 3.51 -22.97 20.26
N VAL A 63 3.19 -23.10 21.55
CA VAL A 63 4.19 -23.30 22.61
C VAL A 63 4.97 -24.61 22.46
N SER A 64 4.43 -25.61 21.76
CA SER A 64 5.13 -26.85 21.44
C SER A 64 6.40 -26.63 20.61
N GLU A 65 6.45 -25.58 19.79
CA GLU A 65 7.59 -25.24 18.92
C GLU A 65 8.82 -24.75 19.71
N ALA A 66 8.64 -24.30 20.96
CA ALA A 66 9.75 -23.91 21.83
C ALA A 66 10.24 -25.10 22.68
N SER A 67 11.50 -25.49 22.50
CA SER A 67 12.18 -26.53 23.29
C SER A 67 13.08 -25.97 24.40
N GLU A 68 13.69 -24.81 24.18
CA GLU A 68 14.61 -24.16 25.12
C GLU A 68 14.59 -22.64 24.95
N GLY A 69 15.32 -21.91 25.81
CA GLY A 69 15.51 -20.47 25.68
C GLY A 69 14.40 -19.62 26.31
N THR A 70 14.15 -18.46 25.71
CA THR A 70 13.20 -17.46 26.21
C THR A 70 11.96 -17.39 25.32
N VAL A 71 10.78 -17.45 25.92
CA VAL A 71 9.50 -17.24 25.23
C VAL A 71 8.88 -15.92 25.66
N ILE A 72 8.64 -15.06 24.67
CA ILE A 72 7.99 -13.77 24.80
C ILE A 72 6.49 -13.95 24.59
N ILE A 73 5.70 -13.53 25.58
CA ILE A 73 4.25 -13.44 25.46
C ILE A 73 3.92 -12.05 24.90
N ARG A 74 3.20 -12.03 23.77
CA ARG A 74 2.81 -10.81 23.05
C ARG A 74 1.94 -9.86 23.87
N SER A 75 1.85 -8.60 23.43
CA SER A 75 1.09 -7.52 24.09
C SER A 75 -0.39 -7.83 24.32
N HIS A 76 -1.00 -8.66 23.46
CA HIS A 76 -2.40 -9.11 23.55
C HIS A 76 -2.63 -10.19 24.63
N GLY A 77 -1.57 -10.72 25.23
CA GLY A 77 -1.65 -11.84 26.16
C GLY A 77 -1.95 -13.18 25.49
N VAL A 78 -2.03 -14.19 26.34
CA VAL A 78 -2.35 -15.59 26.00
C VAL A 78 -3.28 -16.17 27.07
N ALA A 79 -3.88 -17.32 26.75
CA ALA A 79 -4.69 -18.10 27.67
C ALA A 79 -3.86 -18.60 28.87
N LYS A 80 -4.54 -18.92 29.97
CA LYS A 80 -3.87 -19.27 31.24
C LYS A 80 -3.05 -20.57 31.14
N ASP A 81 -3.60 -21.57 30.46
CA ASP A 81 -2.97 -22.87 30.21
C ASP A 81 -1.61 -22.76 29.48
N VAL A 82 -1.43 -21.74 28.63
CA VAL A 82 -0.15 -21.46 27.97
C VAL A 82 0.94 -21.15 29.00
N TYR A 83 0.63 -20.42 30.08
CA TYR A 83 1.59 -20.18 31.16
C TYR A 83 1.96 -21.47 31.88
N ASP A 84 0.98 -22.32 32.16
CA ASP A 84 1.19 -23.62 32.83
C ASP A 84 2.10 -24.53 31.98
N VAL A 85 1.93 -24.54 30.66
CA VAL A 85 2.79 -25.30 29.73
C VAL A 85 4.22 -24.74 29.70
N LEU A 86 4.38 -23.41 29.67
CA LEU A 86 5.70 -22.78 29.67
C LEU A 86 6.48 -23.08 30.96
N GLU A 87 5.80 -23.02 32.11
CA GLU A 87 6.38 -23.36 33.41
C GLU A 87 6.77 -24.85 33.48
N ALA A 88 5.90 -25.75 33.03
CA ALA A 88 6.17 -27.19 33.00
C ALA A 88 7.37 -27.55 32.10
N LYS A 89 7.62 -26.78 31.04
CA LYS A 89 8.79 -26.93 30.16
C LYS A 89 10.08 -26.29 30.73
N GLY A 90 10.00 -25.53 31.82
CA GLY A 90 11.15 -24.81 32.38
C GLY A 90 11.67 -23.68 31.49
N LEU A 91 10.83 -23.14 30.59
CA LEU A 91 11.19 -22.06 29.68
C LEU A 91 11.20 -20.72 30.41
N ARG A 92 12.15 -19.83 30.06
CA ARG A 92 12.16 -18.47 30.60
C ARG A 92 11.04 -17.67 29.94
N VAL A 93 10.08 -17.20 30.73
CA VAL A 93 8.95 -16.42 30.22
C VAL A 93 9.19 -14.93 30.38
N VAL A 94 9.12 -14.19 29.26
CA VAL A 94 9.11 -12.73 29.25
C VAL A 94 7.72 -12.25 28.84
N ASP A 95 6.93 -11.91 29.85
CA ASP A 95 5.56 -11.48 29.63
C ASP A 95 5.47 -9.98 29.29
N THR A 96 5.10 -9.68 28.03
CA THR A 96 4.89 -8.32 27.54
C THR A 96 3.41 -7.91 27.46
N THR A 97 2.51 -8.74 27.99
CA THR A 97 1.07 -8.46 28.00
C THR A 97 0.79 -7.07 28.56
N CYS A 98 -0.04 -6.31 27.84
CA CYS A 98 -0.45 -4.98 28.24
C CYS A 98 -1.13 -5.01 29.63
N PRO A 99 -0.79 -4.11 30.57
CA PRO A 99 -1.43 -4.08 31.89
C PRO A 99 -2.96 -3.94 31.84
N PHE A 100 -3.51 -3.28 30.82
CA PHE A 100 -4.95 -3.19 30.62
C PHE A 100 -5.57 -4.54 30.27
N VAL A 101 -4.92 -5.34 29.43
CA VAL A 101 -5.34 -6.71 29.12
C VAL A 101 -5.24 -7.61 30.36
N LYS A 102 -4.14 -7.53 31.12
CA LYS A 102 -3.98 -8.26 32.39
C LYS A 102 -5.09 -7.96 33.40
N LYS A 103 -5.53 -6.69 33.46
CA LYS A 103 -6.66 -6.28 34.31
C LYS A 103 -7.95 -7.03 33.92
N ILE A 104 -8.22 -7.17 32.62
CA ILE A 104 -9.39 -7.93 32.13
C ILE A 104 -9.26 -9.40 32.49
N GLN A 105 -8.10 -10.01 32.25
CA GLN A 105 -7.82 -11.41 32.62
C GLN A 105 -8.05 -11.67 34.12
N THR A 106 -7.63 -10.73 34.98
CA THR A 106 -7.84 -10.80 36.43
C THR A 106 -9.33 -10.69 36.80
N ILE A 107 -10.06 -9.76 36.18
CA ILE A 107 -11.51 -9.60 36.38
C ILE A 107 -12.22 -10.89 35.98
N VAL A 108 -11.99 -11.35 34.75
CA VAL A 108 -12.65 -12.54 34.19
C VAL A 108 -12.39 -13.78 35.04
N GLN A 109 -11.15 -13.99 35.50
CA GLN A 109 -10.82 -15.10 36.38
C GLN A 109 -11.57 -15.02 37.72
N ALA A 110 -11.56 -13.85 38.38
CA ALA A 110 -12.20 -13.69 39.68
C ALA A 110 -13.73 -13.89 39.59
N ARG A 111 -14.35 -13.34 38.54
CA ARG A 111 -15.80 -13.42 38.31
C ARG A 111 -16.24 -14.83 37.96
N HIS A 112 -15.45 -15.52 37.15
CA HIS A 112 -15.64 -16.94 36.85
C HIS A 112 -15.58 -17.83 38.11
N GLN A 113 -14.64 -17.55 39.02
CA GLN A 113 -14.53 -18.26 40.29
C GLN A 113 -15.72 -18.03 41.23
N LEU A 114 -16.41 -16.90 41.10
CA LEU A 114 -17.66 -16.60 41.80
C LEU A 114 -18.89 -17.25 41.15
N GLY A 115 -18.73 -17.96 40.03
CA GLY A 115 -19.82 -18.61 39.30
C GLY A 115 -20.63 -17.67 38.41
N GLU A 116 -20.14 -16.45 38.15
CA GLU A 116 -20.77 -15.52 37.21
C GLU A 116 -20.51 -15.94 35.76
N THR A 117 -21.49 -15.74 34.88
CA THR A 117 -21.30 -15.98 33.44
C THR A 117 -20.52 -14.82 32.83
N VAL A 118 -19.36 -15.11 32.26
CA VAL A 118 -18.52 -14.09 31.62
C VAL A 118 -19.00 -13.84 30.20
N ILE A 119 -19.25 -12.58 29.87
CA ILE A 119 -19.56 -12.09 28.53
C ILE A 119 -18.38 -11.24 28.06
N ILE A 120 -17.81 -11.58 26.90
CA ILE A 120 -16.69 -10.84 26.30
C ILE A 120 -17.20 -10.21 25.01
N VAL A 121 -17.31 -8.88 25.01
CA VAL A 121 -17.70 -8.12 23.81
C VAL A 121 -16.44 -7.85 22.98
N GLY A 122 -16.38 -8.40 21.76
CA GLY A 122 -15.19 -8.33 20.92
C GLY A 122 -15.20 -9.37 19.81
N ASN A 123 -14.15 -9.35 18.98
CA ASN A 123 -14.00 -10.30 17.88
C ASN A 123 -13.49 -11.65 18.42
N SER A 124 -14.25 -12.72 18.19
CA SER A 124 -13.92 -14.08 18.65
C SER A 124 -12.61 -14.65 18.12
N GLU A 125 -12.15 -14.18 16.96
CA GLU A 125 -10.89 -14.62 16.34
C GLU A 125 -9.69 -13.78 16.81
N HIS A 126 -9.91 -12.71 17.57
CA HIS A 126 -8.83 -11.83 17.97
C HIS A 126 -7.97 -12.44 19.10
N PRO A 127 -6.62 -12.42 18.98
CA PRO A 127 -5.69 -12.88 20.01
C PRO A 127 -6.02 -12.49 21.45
N GLU A 128 -6.39 -11.23 21.65
CA GLU A 128 -6.75 -10.69 22.96
C GLU A 128 -8.01 -11.35 23.53
N VAL A 129 -9.04 -11.57 22.72
CA VAL A 129 -10.31 -12.17 23.15
C VAL A 129 -10.12 -13.65 23.48
N ILE A 130 -9.37 -14.37 22.65
CA ILE A 130 -8.95 -15.76 22.91
C ILE A 130 -8.16 -15.82 24.23
N GLY A 131 -7.19 -14.91 24.38
CA GLY A 131 -6.37 -14.78 25.58
C GLY A 131 -7.16 -14.43 26.84
N ILE A 132 -8.22 -13.63 26.75
CA ILE A 132 -9.12 -13.33 27.87
C ILE A 132 -10.00 -14.54 28.21
N ASN A 133 -10.60 -15.19 27.21
CA ASN A 133 -11.50 -16.34 27.41
C ASN A 133 -10.80 -17.53 28.07
N GLY A 134 -9.50 -17.72 27.80
CA GLY A 134 -8.68 -18.72 28.47
C GLY A 134 -8.60 -18.56 29.99
N TRP A 135 -8.86 -17.36 30.55
CA TRP A 135 -8.83 -17.11 31.99
C TRP A 135 -10.15 -17.46 32.71
N CYS A 136 -11.21 -17.76 31.97
CA CYS A 136 -12.44 -18.37 32.46
C CYS A 136 -12.65 -19.80 31.90
N GLN A 137 -11.56 -20.53 31.64
CA GLN A 137 -11.58 -21.91 31.13
C GLN A 137 -12.34 -22.03 29.80
N ASN A 138 -12.26 -21.00 28.95
CA ASN A 138 -12.97 -20.92 27.68
C ASN A 138 -14.50 -21.01 27.79
N ARG A 139 -15.07 -20.71 28.97
CA ARG A 139 -16.52 -20.72 29.21
C ARG A 139 -17.19 -19.36 28.96
N GLY A 140 -16.42 -18.33 28.60
CA GLY A 140 -16.96 -17.02 28.27
C GLY A 140 -17.77 -17.05 26.97
N ILE A 141 -18.87 -16.27 26.96
CA ILE A 141 -19.71 -16.08 25.77
C ILE A 141 -19.20 -14.84 25.03
N ILE A 142 -18.80 -15.01 23.78
CA ILE A 142 -18.27 -13.93 22.96
C ILE A 142 -19.40 -13.31 22.13
N ILE A 143 -19.51 -11.99 22.19
CA ILE A 143 -20.50 -11.18 21.48
C ILE A 143 -19.78 -10.21 20.56
N SER A 144 -19.90 -10.41 19.24
CA SER A 144 -19.33 -9.49 18.24
C SER A 144 -20.33 -8.40 17.85
N ASP A 145 -21.62 -8.72 17.85
CA ASP A 145 -22.70 -7.79 17.49
C ASP A 145 -24.03 -8.16 18.21
N GLU A 146 -25.10 -7.42 17.90
CA GLU A 146 -26.40 -7.59 18.55
C GLU A 146 -27.08 -8.94 18.25
N ASN A 147 -26.76 -9.60 17.14
CA ASN A 147 -27.32 -10.92 16.82
C ASN A 147 -26.81 -12.01 17.76
N ASP A 148 -25.69 -11.78 18.43
CA ASP A 148 -25.11 -12.69 19.40
C ASP A 148 -25.78 -12.62 20.77
N LEU A 149 -26.63 -11.61 21.03
CA LEU A 149 -27.35 -11.47 22.29
C LEU A 149 -28.22 -12.70 22.62
N LYS A 150 -28.70 -13.42 21.60
CA LYS A 150 -29.45 -14.68 21.75
C LYS A 150 -28.66 -15.81 22.41
N LYS A 151 -27.32 -15.71 22.47
CA LYS A 151 -26.44 -16.68 23.12
C LYS A 151 -26.41 -16.51 24.65
N VAL A 152 -26.84 -15.36 25.14
CA VAL A 152 -26.71 -14.97 26.55
C VAL A 152 -27.83 -15.59 27.38
N PRO A 153 -27.52 -16.21 28.54
CA PRO A 153 -28.54 -16.76 29.41
C PRO A 153 -29.43 -15.65 30.01
N ALA A 154 -30.73 -15.95 30.11
CA ALA A 154 -31.72 -15.02 30.64
C ALA A 154 -31.66 -14.88 32.18
N GLU A 155 -31.06 -15.85 32.87
CA GLU A 155 -30.98 -15.89 34.33
C GLU A 155 -29.53 -16.06 34.81
N GLY A 156 -29.30 -15.66 36.06
CA GLY A 156 -27.99 -15.72 36.72
C GLY A 156 -27.14 -14.46 36.51
N PRO A 157 -26.12 -14.25 37.35
CA PRO A 157 -25.30 -13.05 37.31
C PRO A 157 -24.36 -13.05 36.09
N LEU A 158 -24.29 -11.92 35.40
CA LEU A 158 -23.43 -11.73 34.22
C LEU A 158 -22.31 -10.74 34.52
N CYS A 159 -21.09 -11.07 34.11
CA CYS A 159 -19.95 -10.16 34.10
C CYS A 159 -19.62 -9.81 32.65
N VAL A 160 -19.82 -8.54 32.27
CA VAL A 160 -19.55 -8.06 30.90
C VAL A 160 -18.23 -7.30 30.87
N VAL A 161 -17.32 -7.73 29.99
CA VAL A 161 -16.06 -7.03 29.66
C VAL A 161 -15.99 -6.79 28.16
N ALA A 162 -15.18 -5.83 27.73
CA ALA A 162 -14.87 -5.53 26.33
C ALA A 162 -13.40 -5.78 26.00
N GLN A 163 -13.15 -6.16 24.75
CA GLN A 163 -11.85 -6.04 24.10
C GLN A 163 -11.35 -4.59 24.19
N THR A 164 -10.07 -4.38 24.49
CA THR A 164 -9.48 -3.05 24.77
C THR A 164 -9.53 -2.08 23.59
N THR A 165 -9.65 -2.61 22.37
CA THR A 165 -9.67 -1.88 21.09
C THR A 165 -11.08 -1.74 20.49
N LEU A 166 -12.12 -2.18 21.22
CA LEU A 166 -13.52 -2.10 20.78
C LEU A 166 -14.03 -0.64 20.73
N PRO A 167 -14.96 -0.29 19.84
CA PRO A 167 -15.62 1.01 19.83
C PRO A 167 -16.50 1.19 21.07
N VAL A 168 -16.39 2.35 21.72
CA VAL A 168 -17.16 2.67 22.92
C VAL A 168 -18.67 2.60 22.65
N GLN A 169 -19.12 3.19 21.55
CA GLN A 169 -20.55 3.22 21.18
C GLN A 169 -21.14 1.82 20.97
N LEU A 170 -20.38 0.91 20.34
CA LEU A 170 -20.82 -0.48 20.14
C LEU A 170 -20.92 -1.20 21.48
N PHE A 171 -19.91 -1.02 22.35
CA PHE A 171 -19.91 -1.62 23.68
C PHE A 171 -21.08 -1.13 24.52
N GLU A 172 -21.31 0.18 24.57
CA GLU A 172 -22.43 0.77 25.31
C GLU A 172 -23.78 0.28 24.82
N LYS A 173 -23.96 0.18 23.49
CA LYS A 173 -25.18 -0.36 22.88
C LYS A 173 -25.44 -1.81 23.30
N ILE A 174 -24.41 -2.65 23.25
CA ILE A 174 -24.50 -4.06 23.66
C ILE A 174 -24.75 -4.16 25.18
N ALA A 175 -24.00 -3.40 25.98
CA ALA A 175 -24.11 -3.39 27.43
C ALA A 175 -25.51 -2.95 27.91
N SER A 176 -26.11 -1.93 27.28
CA SER A 176 -27.48 -1.49 27.57
C SER A 176 -28.47 -2.63 27.33
N LYS A 177 -28.41 -3.27 26.16
CA LYS A 177 -29.30 -4.39 25.82
C LYS A 177 -29.13 -5.58 26.76
N LEU A 178 -27.90 -5.91 27.16
CA LEU A 178 -27.65 -6.98 28.13
C LEU A 178 -28.26 -6.65 29.50
N THR A 179 -28.14 -5.40 29.94
CA THR A 179 -28.70 -4.94 31.22
C THR A 179 -30.22 -4.95 31.19
N GLU A 180 -30.84 -4.60 30.05
CA GLU A 180 -32.29 -4.70 29.84
C GLU A 180 -32.78 -6.17 29.85
N LEU A 181 -32.03 -7.08 29.24
CA LEU A 181 -32.37 -8.50 29.18
C LEU A 181 -32.16 -9.22 30.51
N ASN A 182 -31.13 -8.84 31.27
CA ASN A 182 -30.77 -9.45 32.55
C ASN A 182 -30.33 -8.37 33.56
N PRO A 183 -31.19 -8.00 34.54
CA PRO A 183 -30.87 -6.99 35.55
C PRO A 183 -29.70 -7.34 36.50
N GLN A 184 -29.25 -8.60 36.53
CA GLN A 184 -28.06 -9.03 37.27
C GLN A 184 -26.76 -8.86 36.48
N THR A 185 -26.81 -8.10 35.38
CA THR A 185 -25.64 -7.75 34.57
C THR A 185 -24.77 -6.73 35.29
N TYR A 186 -23.49 -7.05 35.46
CA TYR A 186 -22.46 -6.12 35.91
C TYR A 186 -21.48 -5.81 34.78
N VAL A 187 -21.44 -4.54 34.38
CA VAL A 187 -20.63 -4.07 33.25
C VAL A 187 -19.31 -3.50 33.74
N HIS A 188 -18.21 -4.07 33.27
CA HIS A 188 -16.86 -3.55 33.45
C HIS A 188 -16.43 -2.78 32.19
N HIS A 189 -16.22 -1.47 32.30
CA HIS A 189 -15.69 -0.65 31.20
C HIS A 189 -14.19 -0.90 31.01
N THR A 190 -13.84 -1.84 30.13
CA THR A 190 -12.45 -2.31 29.94
C THR A 190 -11.79 -1.85 28.65
N ILE A 191 -12.47 -1.06 27.82
CA ILE A 191 -11.87 -0.38 26.66
C ILE A 191 -10.77 0.56 27.18
N CYS A 192 -9.57 0.50 26.58
CA CYS A 192 -8.45 1.28 27.09
C CYS A 192 -8.55 2.77 26.71
N LEU A 193 -8.09 3.65 27.59
CA LEU A 193 -8.13 5.10 27.37
C LEU A 193 -7.38 5.51 26.09
N ALA A 194 -6.26 4.84 25.80
CA ALA A 194 -5.46 5.07 24.60
C ALA A 194 -6.24 4.84 23.29
N THR A 195 -7.19 3.90 23.27
CA THR A 195 -8.10 3.67 22.13
C THR A 195 -9.12 4.81 22.05
N GLN A 196 -9.72 5.20 23.18
CA GLN A 196 -10.76 6.23 23.22
C GLN A 196 -10.23 7.60 22.79
N ASP A 197 -9.07 7.99 23.31
CA ASP A 197 -8.44 9.27 22.99
C ASP A 197 -8.00 9.35 21.52
N ARG A 198 -7.52 8.23 20.93
CA ARG A 198 -7.21 8.16 19.49
C ARG A 198 -8.45 8.31 18.62
N GLN A 199 -9.53 7.57 18.93
CA GLN A 199 -10.77 7.67 18.16
C GLN A 199 -11.37 9.07 18.24
N ARG A 200 -11.33 9.70 19.42
CA ARG A 200 -11.79 11.07 19.62
C ARG A 200 -10.95 12.07 18.82
N ALA A 201 -9.62 12.01 18.95
CA ALA A 201 -8.71 12.89 18.22
C ALA A 201 -8.84 12.72 16.70
N ALA A 202 -9.03 11.49 16.22
CA ALA A 202 -9.25 11.22 14.80
C ALA A 202 -10.60 11.80 14.30
N ALA A 203 -11.69 11.64 15.08
CA ALA A 203 -12.99 12.21 14.75
C ALA A 203 -12.96 13.75 14.75
N GLU A 204 -12.37 14.36 15.78
CA GLU A 204 -12.20 15.82 15.88
C GLU A 204 -11.39 16.37 14.70
N LEU A 205 -10.30 15.69 14.33
CA LEU A 205 -9.47 16.09 13.20
C LEU A 205 -10.21 15.94 11.87
N ALA A 206 -10.95 14.84 11.67
CA ALA A 206 -11.69 14.58 10.44
C ALA A 206 -12.74 15.66 10.11
N VAL A 207 -13.27 16.36 11.13
CA VAL A 207 -14.19 17.50 10.95
C VAL A 207 -13.48 18.76 10.42
N LEU A 208 -12.17 18.88 10.62
CA LEU A 208 -11.38 20.09 10.34
C LEU A 208 -10.59 20.03 9.03
N VAL A 209 -10.59 18.90 8.33
CA VAL A 209 -9.73 18.65 7.17
C VAL A 209 -10.54 18.22 5.94
N SER A 210 -9.93 18.35 4.76
CA SER A 210 -10.54 17.92 3.48
C SER A 210 -10.18 16.49 3.08
N ALA A 211 -9.13 15.91 3.67
CA ALA A 211 -8.75 14.52 3.50
C ALA A 211 -8.11 13.96 4.77
N MET A 212 -8.29 12.66 5.02
CA MET A 212 -7.71 11.94 6.15
C MET A 212 -6.81 10.81 5.66
N VAL A 213 -5.62 10.71 6.24
CA VAL A 213 -4.69 9.59 6.07
C VAL A 213 -4.57 8.87 7.41
N VAL A 214 -4.91 7.58 7.43
CA VAL A 214 -4.82 6.71 8.61
C VAL A 214 -3.70 5.72 8.40
N VAL A 215 -2.64 5.83 9.20
CA VAL A 215 -1.43 5.00 9.07
C VAL A 215 -1.48 3.77 9.95
N GLY A 216 -1.28 2.60 9.36
CA GLY A 216 -0.95 1.38 10.08
C GLY A 216 -1.44 0.11 9.41
N GLY A 217 -1.08 -1.02 10.02
CA GLY A 217 -1.35 -2.34 9.46
C GLY A 217 -2.82 -2.57 9.07
N ARG A 218 -3.07 -3.07 7.87
CA ARG A 218 -4.41 -3.37 7.34
C ARG A 218 -5.14 -4.43 8.15
N HIS A 219 -4.45 -5.22 8.97
CA HIS A 219 -5.02 -6.21 9.89
C HIS A 219 -5.14 -5.75 11.34
N SER A 220 -4.69 -4.54 11.67
CA SER A 220 -4.81 -3.97 13.01
C SER A 220 -6.26 -3.55 13.29
N SER A 221 -6.88 -4.16 14.31
CA SER A 221 -8.24 -3.81 14.75
C SER A 221 -8.35 -2.33 15.10
N ASN A 222 -7.36 -1.77 15.81
CA ASN A 222 -7.35 -0.35 16.14
C ASN A 222 -7.23 0.54 14.89
N THR A 223 -6.38 0.19 13.94
CA THR A 223 -6.17 1.00 12.72
C THR A 223 -7.42 1.01 11.84
N ARG A 224 -8.03 -0.16 11.61
CA ARG A 224 -9.31 -0.26 10.89
C ARG A 224 -10.39 0.59 11.55
N LYS A 225 -10.44 0.60 12.88
CA LYS A 225 -11.43 1.40 13.58
C LYS A 225 -11.21 2.89 13.46
N LEU A 226 -9.96 3.36 13.48
CA LEU A 226 -9.65 4.76 13.20
C LEU A 226 -10.06 5.13 11.77
N TYR A 227 -9.80 4.25 10.80
CA TYR A 227 -10.24 4.43 9.43
C TYR A 227 -11.76 4.56 9.33
N GLU A 228 -12.53 3.65 9.93
CA GLU A 228 -14.00 3.72 9.96
C GLU A 228 -14.51 5.01 10.63
N VAL A 229 -13.89 5.44 11.73
CA VAL A 229 -14.25 6.69 12.41
C VAL A 229 -14.06 7.89 11.49
N CYS A 230 -12.92 7.98 10.79
CA CYS A 230 -12.66 9.08 9.85
C CYS A 230 -13.58 9.02 8.64
N GLN A 231 -13.84 7.81 8.11
CA GLN A 231 -14.68 7.58 6.95
C GLN A 231 -16.13 8.02 7.17
N ASN A 232 -16.64 7.97 8.40
CA ASN A 232 -17.98 8.49 8.73
C ASN A 232 -18.12 10.01 8.47
N PHE A 233 -17.01 10.76 8.49
CA PHE A 233 -16.98 12.19 8.19
C PHE A 233 -16.55 12.47 6.76
N LEU A 234 -15.59 11.68 6.24
CA LEU A 234 -14.99 11.85 4.91
C LEU A 234 -15.00 10.52 4.13
N PRO A 235 -16.16 10.09 3.58
CA PRO A 235 -16.32 8.75 3.00
C PRO A 235 -15.42 8.50 1.77
N GLU A 236 -15.23 9.52 0.94
CA GLU A 236 -14.45 9.45 -0.32
C GLU A 236 -13.00 9.94 -0.18
N SER A 237 -12.67 10.55 0.97
CA SER A 237 -11.40 11.25 1.21
C SER A 237 -10.68 10.75 2.46
N THR A 238 -10.98 9.53 2.90
CA THR A 238 -10.24 8.83 3.95
C THR A 238 -9.43 7.69 3.33
N TYR A 239 -8.13 7.63 3.61
CA TYR A 239 -7.21 6.66 3.02
C TYR A 239 -6.47 5.87 4.11
N LEU A 240 -6.49 4.54 4.01
CA LEU A 240 -5.73 3.62 4.87
C LEU A 240 -4.42 3.23 4.19
N VAL A 241 -3.29 3.58 4.81
CA VAL A 241 -1.94 3.38 4.27
C VAL A 241 -1.06 2.67 5.29
N GLU A 242 -0.18 1.77 4.84
CA GLU A 242 0.85 1.16 5.70
C GLU A 242 2.17 1.91 5.60
N THR A 243 2.47 2.46 4.43
CA THR A 243 3.74 3.14 4.10
C THR A 243 3.51 4.41 3.27
N GLN A 244 4.56 5.21 3.09
CA GLN A 244 4.56 6.36 2.17
C GLN A 244 4.18 5.99 0.72
N THR A 245 4.51 4.77 0.29
CA THR A 245 4.23 4.30 -1.06
C THR A 245 2.75 3.96 -1.26
N ASP A 246 1.98 3.76 -0.19
CA ASP A 246 0.54 3.55 -0.29
C ASP A 246 -0.25 4.86 -0.48
N LEU A 247 0.40 6.02 -0.44
CA LEU A 247 -0.26 7.31 -0.57
C LEU A 247 -0.84 7.51 -1.98
N PRO A 248 -2.16 7.76 -2.14
CA PRO A 248 -2.75 8.12 -3.42
C PRO A 248 -2.49 9.61 -3.70
N ILE A 249 -1.25 9.94 -4.06
CA ILE A 249 -0.75 11.32 -4.19
C ILE A 249 -1.68 12.21 -5.02
N GLY A 250 -2.16 11.73 -6.17
CA GLY A 250 -3.05 12.48 -7.07
C GLY A 250 -4.42 12.79 -6.46
N LYS A 251 -4.89 12.02 -5.47
CA LYS A 251 -6.12 12.34 -4.72
C LYS A 251 -5.87 13.29 -3.55
N LEU A 252 -4.65 13.28 -3.02
CA LEU A 252 -4.28 14.07 -1.84
C LEU A 252 -3.82 15.48 -2.20
N ILE A 253 -3.25 15.67 -3.40
CA ILE A 253 -2.63 16.94 -3.80
C ILE A 253 -3.59 18.13 -3.82
N ASP A 254 -4.85 17.88 -4.15
CA ASP A 254 -5.89 18.92 -4.23
C ASP A 254 -6.46 19.31 -2.86
N ALA A 255 -6.20 18.51 -1.82
CA ALA A 255 -6.69 18.76 -0.47
C ALA A 255 -6.07 20.05 0.10
N GLU A 256 -6.92 20.93 0.65
CA GLU A 256 -6.43 22.14 1.33
C GLU A 256 -5.74 21.80 2.64
N LYS A 257 -6.37 20.90 3.40
CA LYS A 257 -5.89 20.39 4.68
C LYS A 257 -5.95 18.86 4.68
N ILE A 258 -4.84 18.23 5.04
CA ILE A 258 -4.74 16.79 5.21
C ILE A 258 -4.55 16.49 6.69
N GLY A 259 -5.46 15.70 7.26
CA GLY A 259 -5.28 15.15 8.59
C GLY A 259 -4.53 13.83 8.53
N LEU A 260 -3.56 13.65 9.43
CA LEU A 260 -2.79 12.42 9.57
C LEU A 260 -3.04 11.85 10.97
N THR A 261 -3.40 10.58 11.05
CA THR A 261 -3.48 9.84 12.32
C THR A 261 -2.87 8.45 12.14
N ALA A 262 -2.63 7.75 13.24
CA ALA A 262 -2.00 6.44 13.16
C ALA A 262 -2.46 5.47 14.25
N GLY A 263 -2.49 4.20 13.88
CA GLY A 263 -2.82 3.10 14.77
C GLY A 263 -1.85 2.96 15.95
N ALA A 264 -2.34 2.32 17.02
CA ALA A 264 -1.58 2.07 18.25
C ALA A 264 -0.35 1.15 18.06
N SER A 265 -0.23 0.49 16.91
CA SER A 265 0.86 -0.40 16.53
C SER A 265 1.75 0.18 15.43
N THR A 266 1.58 1.46 15.09
CA THR A 266 2.34 2.12 14.02
C THR A 266 3.57 2.83 14.60
N PRO A 267 4.80 2.52 14.13
CA PRO A 267 6.03 3.18 14.55
C PRO A 267 6.05 4.68 14.24
N GLY A 268 6.80 5.45 15.03
CA GLY A 268 6.90 6.91 14.86
C GLY A 268 7.65 7.34 13.60
N ASP A 269 8.67 6.58 13.20
CA ASP A 269 9.44 6.76 11.97
C ASP A 269 8.58 6.56 10.71
N GLU A 270 7.69 5.56 10.70
CA GLU A 270 6.74 5.37 9.59
C GLU A 270 5.75 6.55 9.48
N ILE A 271 5.23 7.02 10.61
CA ILE A 271 4.34 8.19 10.66
C ILE A 271 5.08 9.44 10.16
N GLN A 272 6.31 9.66 10.62
CA GLN A 272 7.13 10.79 10.21
C GLN A 272 7.44 10.72 8.71
N SER A 273 7.77 9.53 8.22
CA SER A 273 8.03 9.27 6.81
C SER A 273 6.85 9.68 5.92
N ILE A 274 5.62 9.31 6.29
CA ILE A 274 4.41 9.71 5.58
C ILE A 274 4.15 11.22 5.73
N TYR A 275 4.30 11.76 6.95
CA TYR A 275 4.13 13.18 7.22
C TYR A 275 5.06 14.05 6.35
N ASP A 276 6.33 13.67 6.24
CA ASP A 276 7.32 14.38 5.44
C ASP A 276 6.98 14.34 3.95
N THR A 277 6.52 13.19 3.43
CA THR A 277 6.04 13.09 2.04
C THR A 277 4.87 14.03 1.80
N LEU A 278 3.87 14.02 2.69
CA LEU A 278 2.69 14.89 2.59
C LEU A 278 3.07 16.37 2.65
N CYS A 279 4.01 16.75 3.53
CA CYS A 279 4.49 18.13 3.63
C CYS A 279 5.29 18.58 2.39
N GLY A 280 5.93 17.64 1.67
CA GLY A 280 6.63 17.92 0.42
C GLY A 280 5.71 18.13 -0.78
N LEU A 281 4.42 17.78 -0.68
CA LEU A 281 3.47 17.96 -1.78
C LEU A 281 3.16 19.44 -2.04
N LYS A 282 3.13 19.83 -3.31
CA LYS A 282 2.82 21.20 -3.75
C LYS A 282 1.54 21.22 -4.56
N LYS A 283 0.49 21.85 -4.02
CA LYS A 283 -0.84 21.93 -4.63
C LYS A 283 -0.84 22.42 -6.09
N ASP A 284 0.01 23.40 -6.41
CA ASP A 284 0.05 24.01 -7.74
C ASP A 284 1.09 23.38 -8.69
N GLN A 285 1.77 22.31 -8.27
CA GLN A 285 2.75 21.60 -9.09
C GLN A 285 2.11 20.42 -9.79
N ILE A 286 2.37 20.27 -11.09
CA ILE A 286 1.97 19.09 -11.85
C ILE A 286 3.11 18.09 -11.83
N TYR A 287 2.94 17.01 -11.08
CA TYR A 287 3.89 15.89 -11.06
C TYR A 287 3.87 15.05 -12.34
N GLN A 288 5.04 14.78 -12.89
CA GLN A 288 5.26 14.05 -14.12
C GLN A 288 6.30 12.94 -13.91
N ILE A 289 5.97 11.72 -14.30
CA ILE A 289 6.87 10.56 -14.25
C ILE A 289 7.06 10.02 -15.66
N ALA A 290 8.31 9.96 -16.11
CA ALA A 290 8.69 9.36 -17.39
C ALA A 290 9.25 7.95 -17.17
N ILE A 291 8.78 6.97 -17.94
CA ILE A 291 9.30 5.59 -17.93
C ILE A 291 9.74 5.21 -19.34
N ASP A 292 11.05 5.23 -19.57
CA ASP A 292 11.69 4.85 -20.83
C ASP A 292 12.35 3.48 -20.77
N GLY A 293 12.71 2.93 -21.93
CA GLY A 293 13.43 1.67 -22.03
C GLY A 293 13.06 0.83 -23.26
N PRO A 294 13.75 -0.31 -23.48
CA PRO A 294 13.56 -1.14 -24.66
C PRO A 294 12.20 -1.86 -24.69
N ALA A 295 11.84 -2.39 -25.87
CA ALA A 295 10.58 -3.12 -26.05
C ALA A 295 10.58 -4.40 -25.20
N GLY A 296 9.45 -4.75 -24.58
CA GLY A 296 9.33 -5.97 -23.76
C GLY A 296 9.87 -5.85 -22.32
N ALA A 297 10.42 -4.70 -21.92
CA ALA A 297 10.88 -4.47 -20.54
C ALA A 297 9.75 -4.37 -19.49
N GLY A 298 8.48 -4.38 -19.91
CA GLY A 298 7.32 -4.28 -19.00
C GLY A 298 6.84 -2.86 -18.69
N LYS A 299 7.39 -1.84 -19.37
CA LYS A 299 7.11 -0.41 -19.15
C LYS A 299 5.63 -0.08 -19.05
N SER A 300 4.83 -0.39 -20.07
CA SER A 300 3.43 0.00 -20.14
C SER A 300 2.62 -0.62 -19.00
N THR A 301 2.91 -1.87 -18.64
CA THR A 301 2.30 -2.54 -17.48
C THR A 301 2.67 -1.85 -16.16
N ILE A 302 3.96 -1.56 -15.95
CA ILE A 302 4.46 -0.90 -14.75
C ILE A 302 3.92 0.54 -14.65
N ALA A 303 3.94 1.29 -15.75
CA ALA A 303 3.45 2.66 -15.85
C ALA A 303 1.96 2.74 -15.53
N LYS A 304 1.15 1.82 -16.08
CA LYS A 304 -0.28 1.73 -15.78
C LYS A 304 -0.55 1.45 -14.31
N LEU A 305 0.15 0.48 -13.71
CA LEU A 305 -0.01 0.15 -12.29
C LEU A 305 0.46 1.29 -11.38
N LEU A 306 1.58 1.94 -11.71
CA LEU A 306 2.08 3.11 -11.00
C LEU A 306 1.10 4.27 -11.05
N ALA A 307 0.55 4.58 -12.25
CA ALA A 307 -0.45 5.61 -12.42
C ALA A 307 -1.70 5.33 -11.58
N SER A 308 -2.20 4.09 -11.59
CA SER A 308 -3.34 3.70 -10.76
C SER A 308 -3.04 3.82 -9.26
N LYS A 309 -1.84 3.43 -8.80
CA LYS A 309 -1.43 3.49 -7.40
C LYS A 309 -1.32 4.94 -6.91
N LEU A 310 -0.73 5.81 -7.72
CA LEU A 310 -0.58 7.25 -7.43
C LEU A 310 -1.85 8.06 -7.72
N ALA A 311 -2.86 7.48 -8.38
CA ALA A 311 -4.01 8.19 -8.95
C ALA A 311 -3.62 9.28 -9.96
N PHE A 312 -2.65 8.98 -10.84
CA PHE A 312 -2.20 9.82 -11.95
C PHE A 312 -2.81 9.34 -13.27
N THR A 313 -2.80 10.21 -14.28
CA THR A 313 -3.21 9.86 -15.64
C THR A 313 -2.11 9.05 -16.32
N TYR A 314 -2.45 7.89 -16.87
CA TYR A 314 -1.53 7.08 -17.66
C TYR A 314 -1.57 7.50 -19.14
N ILE A 315 -0.40 7.71 -19.76
CA ILE A 315 -0.27 8.04 -21.18
C ILE A 315 0.63 7.02 -21.89
N ASP A 316 0.03 6.19 -22.76
CA ASP A 316 0.72 5.29 -23.68
C ASP A 316 1.10 6.03 -24.97
N THR A 317 2.35 6.47 -25.07
CA THR A 317 2.86 7.15 -26.27
C THR A 317 2.89 6.24 -27.49
N GLY A 318 3.14 4.94 -27.30
CA GLY A 318 3.14 3.96 -28.38
C GLY A 318 1.75 3.83 -29.01
N ALA A 319 0.69 3.93 -28.22
CA ALA A 319 -0.67 3.90 -28.72
C ALA A 319 -1.02 5.13 -29.55
N MET A 320 -0.50 6.30 -29.22
CA MET A 320 -0.67 7.49 -30.06
C MET A 320 -0.01 7.34 -31.44
N TYR A 321 1.23 6.84 -31.50
CA TYR A 321 1.90 6.56 -32.77
C TYR A 321 1.12 5.52 -33.59
N ARG A 322 0.51 4.52 -32.93
CA ARG A 322 -0.39 3.57 -33.59
C ARG A 322 -1.69 4.22 -34.07
N ALA A 323 -2.24 5.19 -33.35
CA ALA A 323 -3.44 5.93 -33.76
C ALA A 323 -3.22 6.74 -35.03
N ILE A 324 -2.12 7.50 -35.13
CA ILE A 324 -1.80 8.23 -36.37
C ILE A 324 -1.49 7.26 -37.52
N THR A 325 -0.80 6.15 -37.25
CA THR A 325 -0.55 5.10 -38.25
C THR A 325 -1.87 4.50 -38.76
N TYR A 326 -2.82 4.24 -37.87
CA TYR A 326 -4.15 3.76 -38.23
C TYR A 326 -4.86 4.75 -39.16
N LYS A 327 -4.83 6.06 -38.86
CA LYS A 327 -5.43 7.10 -39.72
C LYS A 327 -4.84 7.11 -41.12
N ILE A 328 -3.50 7.09 -41.20
CA ILE A 328 -2.75 7.04 -42.47
C ILE A 328 -3.19 5.84 -43.32
N LEU A 329 -3.26 4.65 -42.70
CA LEU A 329 -3.68 3.43 -43.38
C LEU A 329 -5.18 3.45 -43.77
N LYS A 330 -6.04 3.99 -42.90
CA LYS A 330 -7.49 4.14 -43.15
C LYS A 330 -7.76 5.04 -44.36
N GLN A 331 -6.95 6.08 -44.56
CA GLN A 331 -7.01 6.98 -45.71
C GLN A 331 -6.25 6.47 -46.94
N CYS A 332 -5.71 5.25 -46.89
CA CYS A 332 -4.93 4.64 -47.96
C CYS A 332 -3.71 5.47 -48.40
N ILE A 333 -3.12 6.25 -47.50
CA ILE A 333 -1.89 7.00 -47.77
C ILE A 333 -0.71 6.02 -47.76
N PRO A 334 0.10 5.96 -48.84
CA PRO A 334 1.30 5.14 -48.87
C PRO A 334 2.33 5.57 -47.81
N LEU A 335 2.94 4.62 -47.09
CA LEU A 335 3.92 4.93 -46.02
C LEU A 335 5.25 5.54 -46.54
N ASN A 336 5.43 5.61 -47.85
CA ASN A 336 6.54 6.31 -48.49
C ASN A 336 6.18 7.75 -48.93
N ASP A 337 4.91 8.16 -48.82
CA ASP A 337 4.47 9.54 -49.07
C ASP A 337 4.55 10.35 -47.77
N VAL A 338 5.77 10.75 -47.43
CA VAL A 338 6.07 11.51 -46.21
C VAL A 338 5.28 12.82 -46.14
N HIS A 339 5.12 13.53 -47.26
CA HIS A 339 4.41 14.81 -47.29
C HIS A 339 2.92 14.64 -46.97
N ALA A 340 2.25 13.64 -47.55
CA ALA A 340 0.85 13.36 -47.24
C ALA A 340 0.65 12.92 -45.79
N MET A 341 1.55 12.10 -45.23
CA MET A 341 1.50 11.68 -43.83
C MET A 341 1.62 12.87 -42.87
N ILE A 342 2.55 13.81 -43.13
CA ILE A 342 2.72 15.02 -42.30
C ILE A 342 1.48 15.92 -42.36
N ALA A 343 0.95 16.15 -43.56
CA ALA A 343 -0.26 16.96 -43.73
C ALA A 343 -1.45 16.38 -42.94
N LEU A 344 -1.59 15.05 -42.94
CA LEU A 344 -2.62 14.38 -42.17
C LEU A 344 -2.39 14.50 -40.65
N ALA A 345 -1.16 14.27 -40.18
CA ALA A 345 -0.81 14.36 -38.76
C ALA A 345 -1.15 15.74 -38.17
N LYS A 346 -0.84 16.82 -38.90
CA LYS A 346 -1.15 18.21 -38.50
C LYS A 346 -2.65 18.53 -38.38
N GLN A 347 -3.50 17.75 -39.06
CA GLN A 347 -4.95 17.92 -39.05
C GLN A 347 -5.65 16.88 -38.17
N THR A 348 -4.88 16.14 -37.37
CA THR A 348 -5.40 15.05 -36.55
C THR A 348 -5.53 15.50 -35.12
N GLU A 349 -6.73 15.32 -34.57
CA GLU A 349 -6.96 15.44 -33.15
C GLU A 349 -6.86 14.04 -32.52
N ILE A 350 -6.00 13.90 -31.52
CA ILE A 350 -5.94 12.72 -30.67
C ILE A 350 -6.46 13.14 -29.31
N THR A 351 -7.27 12.33 -28.63
CA THR A 351 -7.60 12.56 -27.21
C THR A 351 -7.51 11.25 -26.45
N ILE A 352 -7.21 11.33 -25.16
CA ILE A 352 -7.12 10.18 -24.27
C ILE A 352 -8.12 10.40 -23.14
N GLU A 353 -9.11 9.52 -23.04
CA GLU A 353 -10.14 9.58 -22.00
C GLU A 353 -10.35 8.20 -21.41
N ASN A 354 -10.22 8.06 -20.08
CA ASN A 354 -10.44 6.78 -19.38
C ASN A 354 -9.68 5.58 -19.99
N GLU A 355 -8.42 5.79 -20.43
CA GLU A 355 -7.58 4.81 -21.13
C GLU A 355 -8.00 4.47 -22.58
N HIS A 356 -9.07 5.07 -23.08
CA HIS A 356 -9.48 5.00 -24.49
C HIS A 356 -8.79 6.09 -25.30
N ILE A 357 -8.47 5.76 -26.55
CA ILE A 357 -7.83 6.67 -27.49
C ILE A 357 -8.82 7.00 -28.59
N PHE A 358 -9.09 8.29 -28.71
CA PHE A 358 -9.96 8.83 -29.74
C PHE A 358 -9.12 9.54 -30.80
N LEU A 359 -9.55 9.39 -32.04
CA LEU A 359 -8.94 9.96 -33.22
C LEU A 359 -10.03 10.71 -33.98
N ASP A 360 -9.97 12.04 -34.00
CA ASP A 360 -11.04 12.92 -34.49
C ASP A 360 -12.42 12.52 -33.91
N GLN A 361 -12.48 12.28 -32.59
CA GLN A 361 -13.66 11.86 -31.83
C GLN A 361 -14.12 10.40 -32.07
N GLU A 362 -13.44 9.61 -32.90
CA GLU A 362 -13.71 8.18 -33.08
C GLU A 362 -12.85 7.35 -32.12
N ASP A 363 -13.46 6.47 -31.30
CA ASP A 363 -12.71 5.53 -30.48
C ASP A 363 -11.98 4.50 -31.36
N VAL A 364 -10.66 4.52 -31.32
CA VAL A 364 -9.79 3.63 -32.10
C VAL A 364 -9.01 2.63 -31.23
N THR A 365 -9.31 2.55 -29.93
CA THR A 365 -8.53 1.82 -28.92
C THR A 365 -8.19 0.38 -29.32
N ASP A 366 -9.15 -0.35 -29.90
CA ASP A 366 -8.92 -1.73 -30.36
C ASP A 366 -8.37 -1.79 -31.79
N LEU A 367 -8.74 -0.84 -32.64
CA LEU A 367 -8.36 -0.77 -34.05
C LEU A 367 -6.84 -0.54 -34.23
N ILE A 368 -6.25 0.23 -33.32
CA ILE A 368 -4.81 0.53 -33.31
C ILE A 368 -3.94 -0.68 -32.96
N ARG A 369 -4.53 -1.78 -32.46
CA ARG A 369 -3.81 -3.04 -32.15
C ARG A 369 -3.76 -4.01 -33.32
N SER A 370 -4.35 -3.67 -34.47
CA SER A 370 -4.34 -4.53 -35.65
C SER A 370 -2.92 -4.81 -36.16
N GLU A 371 -2.74 -5.97 -36.80
CA GLU A 371 -1.45 -6.39 -37.35
C GLU A 371 -0.90 -5.39 -38.39
N LYS A 372 -1.78 -4.81 -39.21
CA LYS A 372 -1.41 -3.79 -40.21
C LYS A 372 -0.80 -2.55 -39.55
N VAL A 373 -1.41 -2.06 -38.48
CA VAL A 373 -0.91 -0.90 -37.72
C VAL A 373 0.41 -1.24 -37.02
N THR A 374 0.49 -2.42 -36.40
CA THR A 374 1.69 -2.89 -35.71
C THR A 374 2.90 -2.99 -36.64
N LYS A 375 2.70 -3.40 -37.90
CA LYS A 375 3.76 -3.42 -38.93
C LYS A 375 4.12 -2.03 -39.45
N GLY A 376 3.15 -1.11 -39.54
CA GLY A 376 3.36 0.24 -40.09
C GLY A 376 3.95 1.25 -39.10
N VAL A 377 3.74 1.07 -37.79
CA VAL A 377 4.05 2.10 -36.78
C VAL A 377 5.52 2.49 -36.73
N SER A 378 6.44 1.55 -36.97
CA SER A 378 7.88 1.84 -36.96
C SER A 378 8.27 2.81 -38.07
N THR A 379 7.68 2.67 -39.27
CA THR A 379 7.94 3.54 -40.41
C THR A 379 7.38 4.94 -40.19
N VAL A 380 6.18 5.03 -39.62
CA VAL A 380 5.56 6.32 -39.29
C VAL A 380 6.32 7.03 -38.17
N ALA A 381 6.69 6.29 -37.11
CA ALA A 381 7.41 6.83 -35.96
C ALA A 381 8.87 7.22 -36.25
N SER A 382 9.44 6.85 -37.39
CA SER A 382 10.77 7.29 -37.83
C SER A 382 10.76 8.60 -38.62
N VAL A 383 9.59 9.12 -39.00
CA VAL A 383 9.47 10.41 -39.71
C VAL A 383 9.58 11.55 -38.70
N LYS A 384 10.63 12.37 -38.83
CA LYS A 384 10.96 13.43 -37.88
C LYS A 384 9.81 14.40 -37.64
N GLU A 385 9.19 14.90 -38.70
CA GLU A 385 8.12 15.89 -38.61
C GLU A 385 6.86 15.31 -37.95
N ILE A 386 6.57 14.01 -38.15
CA ILE A 386 5.47 13.35 -37.43
C ILE A 386 5.79 13.25 -35.94
N ARG A 387 7.04 12.94 -35.57
CA ARG A 387 7.48 12.93 -34.17
C ARG A 387 7.36 14.31 -33.55
N GLU A 388 7.77 15.37 -34.25
CA GLU A 388 7.64 16.75 -33.77
C GLU A 388 6.18 17.10 -33.43
N GLU A 389 5.21 16.71 -34.28
CA GLU A 389 3.78 16.88 -34.00
C GLU A 389 3.32 16.03 -32.79
N MET A 390 3.74 14.77 -32.71
CA MET A 390 3.38 13.89 -31.58
C MET A 390 3.95 14.38 -30.25
N VAL A 391 5.19 14.89 -30.24
CA VAL A 391 5.84 15.46 -29.05
C VAL A 391 5.10 16.71 -28.58
N GLN A 392 4.67 17.58 -29.50
CA GLN A 392 3.85 18.75 -29.15
C GLN A 392 2.55 18.33 -28.49
N PHE A 393 1.88 17.32 -29.04
CA PHE A 393 0.66 16.77 -28.45
C PHE A 393 0.92 16.18 -27.05
N GLN A 394 1.95 15.35 -26.90
CA GLN A 394 2.32 14.73 -25.61
C GLN A 394 2.59 15.77 -24.52
N LYS A 395 3.27 16.87 -24.88
CA LYS A 395 3.52 18.00 -23.97
C LYS A 395 2.23 18.73 -23.60
N CYS A 396 1.32 18.91 -24.55
CA CYS A 396 0.03 19.55 -24.28
C CYS A 396 -0.80 18.75 -23.26
N ILE A 397 -0.94 17.44 -23.47
CA ILE A 397 -1.74 16.59 -22.57
C ILE A 397 -1.10 16.38 -21.19
N SER A 398 0.22 16.52 -21.05
CA SER A 398 0.91 16.39 -19.77
C SER A 398 0.91 17.66 -18.91
N GLN A 399 0.45 18.79 -19.45
CA GLN A 399 0.46 20.09 -18.77
C GLN A 399 -0.77 20.37 -17.90
N HIS A 400 -1.75 19.47 -17.86
CA HIS A 400 -3.04 19.72 -17.21
C HIS A 400 -3.42 18.72 -16.11
N SER A 401 -2.63 17.65 -15.95
CA SER A 401 -2.86 16.66 -14.90
C SER A 401 -1.55 15.96 -14.53
N HIS A 402 -1.54 15.32 -13.37
CA HIS A 402 -0.45 14.43 -12.99
C HIS A 402 -0.37 13.25 -13.95
N VAL A 403 0.82 12.95 -14.45
CA VAL A 403 0.99 11.93 -15.48
C VAL A 403 2.08 10.93 -15.17
N VAL A 404 1.83 9.68 -15.56
CA VAL A 404 2.87 8.68 -15.81
C VAL A 404 2.85 8.38 -17.29
N MET A 405 3.96 8.64 -17.98
CA MET A 405 4.08 8.50 -19.43
C MET A 405 5.18 7.50 -19.76
N ASP A 406 4.87 6.49 -20.56
CA ASP A 406 5.85 5.50 -20.99
C ASP A 406 6.16 5.58 -22.48
N GLY A 407 7.42 5.31 -22.82
CA GLY A 407 7.92 5.36 -24.19
C GLY A 407 9.39 4.99 -24.30
N ARG A 408 10.09 5.57 -25.27
CA ARG A 408 11.51 5.28 -25.55
C ARG A 408 12.44 6.47 -25.31
N ASP A 409 11.86 7.66 -25.30
CA ASP A 409 12.55 8.94 -25.32
C ASP A 409 11.72 10.02 -24.59
N ILE A 410 10.85 9.61 -23.68
CA ILE A 410 9.97 10.50 -22.92
C ILE A 410 10.78 11.43 -22.05
N GLY A 411 11.71 10.91 -21.25
CA GLY A 411 12.55 11.69 -20.35
C GLY A 411 13.61 12.54 -21.05
N THR A 412 13.91 12.27 -22.33
CA THR A 412 14.92 13.00 -23.12
C THR A 412 14.31 14.04 -24.08
N VAL A 413 13.07 13.83 -24.56
CA VAL A 413 12.47 14.67 -25.60
C VAL A 413 11.16 15.33 -25.15
N VAL A 414 10.34 14.60 -24.39
CA VAL A 414 8.97 15.00 -24.08
C VAL A 414 8.88 15.67 -22.71
N LEU A 415 9.17 14.93 -21.65
CA LEU A 415 9.14 15.34 -20.25
C LEU A 415 10.57 15.53 -19.75
N THR A 416 11.30 16.46 -20.38
CA THR A 416 12.71 16.74 -20.07
C THR A 416 12.90 17.30 -18.66
N GLU A 417 11.85 17.81 -18.03
CA GLU A 417 11.83 18.31 -16.66
C GLU A 417 10.94 17.46 -15.74
N ALA A 418 10.67 16.19 -16.10
CA ALA A 418 9.89 15.29 -15.25
C ALA A 418 10.50 15.16 -13.85
N ASP A 419 9.64 15.15 -12.82
CA ASP A 419 10.06 15.01 -11.42
C ASP A 419 10.79 13.69 -11.18
N LEU A 420 10.39 12.63 -11.90
CA LEU A 420 11.09 11.35 -11.92
C LEU A 420 11.18 10.81 -13.35
N LYS A 421 12.41 10.46 -13.75
CA LYS A 421 12.68 9.74 -14.99
C LYS A 421 13.26 8.38 -14.62
N VAL A 422 12.67 7.33 -15.16
CA VAL A 422 13.10 5.95 -14.97
C VAL A 422 13.48 5.38 -16.32
N PHE A 423 14.66 4.76 -16.40
CA PHE A 423 15.03 3.92 -17.53
C PHE A 423 14.95 2.46 -17.12
N LEU A 424 13.89 1.79 -17.56
CA LEU A 424 13.55 0.43 -17.20
C LEU A 424 14.12 -0.56 -18.22
N THR A 425 14.95 -1.49 -17.76
CA THR A 425 15.56 -2.53 -18.60
C THR A 425 15.22 -3.93 -18.10
N ALA A 426 15.55 -4.92 -18.94
CA ALA A 426 15.57 -6.34 -18.63
C ALA A 426 16.46 -7.04 -19.66
N SER A 427 17.03 -8.19 -19.28
CA SER A 427 17.81 -9.00 -20.22
C SER A 427 17.00 -9.35 -21.47
N VAL A 428 17.68 -9.44 -22.62
CA VAL A 428 17.02 -9.75 -23.89
C VAL A 428 16.31 -11.09 -23.81
N GLU A 429 16.95 -12.06 -23.16
CA GLU A 429 16.46 -13.41 -22.93
C GLU A 429 15.15 -13.40 -22.13
N GLU A 430 15.08 -12.60 -21.06
CA GLU A 430 13.89 -12.49 -20.24
C GLU A 430 12.75 -11.79 -20.99
N ARG A 431 13.06 -10.74 -21.76
CA ARG A 431 12.07 -10.06 -22.61
C ARG A 431 11.52 -10.98 -23.69
N ALA A 432 12.39 -11.80 -24.30
CA ALA A 432 11.99 -12.82 -25.26
C ALA A 432 11.11 -13.90 -24.61
N ARG A 433 11.45 -14.34 -23.40
CA ARG A 433 10.65 -15.32 -22.63
C ARG A 433 9.26 -14.80 -22.31
N ARG A 434 9.15 -13.57 -21.76
CA ARG A 434 7.84 -12.93 -21.47
C ARG A 434 6.98 -12.83 -22.73
N ARG A 435 7.58 -12.38 -23.84
CA ARG A 435 6.88 -12.24 -25.12
C ARG A 435 6.47 -13.59 -25.72
N PHE A 436 7.30 -14.62 -25.55
CA PHE A 436 6.97 -15.99 -25.94
C PHE A 436 5.75 -16.49 -25.17
N GLU A 437 5.70 -16.28 -23.85
CA GLU A 437 4.57 -16.67 -23.01
C GLU A 437 3.26 -15.97 -23.43
N GLU A 438 3.30 -14.66 -23.74
CA GLU A 438 2.15 -13.91 -24.27
C GLU A 438 1.63 -14.47 -25.60
N LEU A 439 2.54 -14.85 -26.50
CA LEU A 439 2.17 -15.28 -27.85
C LEU A 439 1.81 -16.75 -27.94
N ARG A 440 2.28 -17.60 -27.01
CA ARG A 440 2.12 -19.07 -27.08
C ARG A 440 0.66 -19.51 -27.19
N GLU A 441 -0.26 -18.79 -26.55
CA GLU A 441 -1.70 -19.09 -26.61
C GLU A 441 -2.33 -18.77 -27.97
N GLN A 442 -1.81 -17.75 -28.67
CA GLN A 442 -2.35 -17.26 -29.95
C GLN A 442 -1.58 -17.81 -31.16
N GLN A 443 -0.31 -18.16 -30.97
CA GLN A 443 0.63 -18.63 -31.99
C GLN A 443 1.47 -19.79 -31.44
N PRO A 444 0.94 -21.04 -31.47
CA PRO A 444 1.59 -22.20 -30.86
C PRO A 444 2.97 -22.55 -31.46
N ASP A 445 3.20 -22.18 -32.71
CA ASP A 445 4.41 -22.51 -33.46
C ASP A 445 5.54 -21.46 -33.34
N VAL A 446 5.32 -20.38 -32.57
CA VAL A 446 6.33 -19.32 -32.41
C VAL A 446 7.57 -19.89 -31.70
N GLN A 447 8.78 -19.56 -32.17
CA GLN A 447 10.02 -20.04 -31.55
C GLN A 447 10.67 -18.95 -30.71
N LEU A 448 11.06 -19.27 -29.48
CA LEU A 448 11.72 -18.33 -28.55
C LEU A 448 12.94 -17.63 -29.18
N LYS A 449 13.81 -18.38 -29.89
CA LYS A 449 14.99 -17.81 -30.57
C LYS A 449 14.63 -16.78 -31.64
N ALA A 450 13.56 -17.01 -32.39
CA ALA A 450 13.11 -16.07 -33.41
C ALA A 450 12.59 -14.77 -32.77
N ILE A 451 11.90 -14.86 -31.63
CA ILE A 451 11.46 -13.70 -30.85
C ILE A 451 12.68 -12.94 -30.31
N GLU A 452 13.68 -13.66 -29.78
CA GLU A 452 14.91 -13.07 -29.26
C GLU A 452 15.67 -12.28 -30.35
N GLU A 453 15.84 -12.85 -31.54
CA GLU A 453 16.46 -12.18 -32.68
C GLU A 453 15.67 -10.94 -33.13
N GLN A 454 14.34 -11.03 -33.16
CA GLN A 454 13.48 -9.89 -33.48
C GLN A 454 13.62 -8.76 -32.46
N ILE A 455 13.70 -9.08 -31.17
CA ILE A 455 13.91 -8.10 -30.11
C ILE A 455 15.28 -7.45 -30.25
N LYS A 456 16.35 -8.22 -30.47
CA LYS A 456 17.72 -7.70 -30.70
C LYS A 456 17.77 -6.74 -31.88
N GLN A 457 17.18 -7.13 -33.01
CA GLN A 457 17.13 -6.30 -34.20
C GLN A 457 16.37 -4.99 -33.94
N ARG A 458 15.26 -5.07 -33.20
CA ARG A 458 14.45 -3.90 -32.87
C ARG A 458 15.19 -2.94 -31.95
N ASP A 459 15.82 -3.44 -30.90
CA ASP A 459 16.61 -2.61 -29.99
C ASP A 459 17.77 -1.94 -30.74
N TYR A 460 18.47 -2.66 -31.63
CA TYR A 460 19.51 -2.07 -32.48
C TYR A 460 18.98 -0.92 -33.33
N VAL A 461 17.80 -1.07 -33.96
CA VAL A 461 17.17 0.00 -34.74
C VAL A 461 16.75 1.19 -33.85
N ASP A 462 16.20 0.93 -32.68
CA ASP A 462 15.75 1.98 -31.75
C ASP A 462 16.93 2.76 -31.13
N GLU A 463 18.06 2.10 -30.88
CA GLU A 463 19.29 2.71 -30.33
C GLU A 463 20.09 3.47 -31.41
N ASN A 464 20.06 3.01 -32.66
CA ASN A 464 20.85 3.58 -33.76
C ASN A 464 20.02 4.45 -34.73
N ARG A 465 18.78 4.81 -34.36
CA ARG A 465 17.97 5.74 -35.17
C ARG A 465 18.64 7.12 -35.23
N GLU A 466 18.54 7.76 -36.39
CA GLU A 466 19.13 9.09 -36.64
C GLU A 466 18.52 10.19 -35.76
N HIS A 467 17.27 10.01 -35.34
CA HIS A 467 16.53 10.98 -34.52
C HIS A 467 16.01 10.35 -33.23
N ASP A 468 16.30 11.04 -32.12
CA ASP A 468 15.90 10.70 -30.74
C ASP A 468 16.27 9.28 -30.28
N PRO A 469 17.48 8.74 -30.50
CA PRO A 469 17.82 7.35 -30.18
C PRO A 469 17.42 6.92 -28.76
N LEU A 470 17.04 5.65 -28.59
CA LEU A 470 16.74 5.04 -27.30
C LEU A 470 17.97 5.21 -26.38
N THR A 471 17.93 6.24 -25.55
CA THR A 471 19.02 6.64 -24.68
C THR A 471 18.42 7.12 -23.36
N PRO A 472 18.96 6.68 -22.21
CA PRO A 472 18.50 7.18 -20.92
C PRO A 472 18.81 8.68 -20.82
N ALA A 473 17.89 9.45 -20.22
CA ALA A 473 18.20 10.82 -19.81
C ALA A 473 19.32 10.84 -18.76
N ASN A 474 20.12 11.91 -18.73
CA ASN A 474 21.28 12.02 -17.85
C ASN A 474 20.94 11.86 -16.36
N ASP A 475 19.74 12.29 -15.96
CA ASP A 475 19.20 12.23 -14.61
C ASP A 475 18.21 11.06 -14.40
N ALA A 476 18.09 10.15 -15.37
CA ALA A 476 17.22 8.98 -15.24
C ALA A 476 17.79 7.95 -14.25
N VAL A 477 16.91 7.41 -13.41
CA VAL A 477 17.24 6.29 -12.53
C VAL A 477 17.10 4.99 -13.32
N HIS A 478 18.17 4.20 -13.36
CA HIS A 478 18.18 2.91 -14.04
C HIS A 478 17.61 1.80 -13.16
N ILE A 479 16.61 1.06 -13.66
CA ILE A 479 16.01 -0.08 -12.95
C ILE A 479 16.06 -1.31 -13.85
N ASP A 480 16.74 -2.36 -13.40
CA ASP A 480 16.74 -3.67 -14.05
C ASP A 480 15.61 -4.54 -13.47
N SER A 481 14.63 -4.89 -14.31
CA SER A 481 13.47 -5.70 -13.95
C SER A 481 13.65 -7.20 -14.24
N THR A 482 14.87 -7.67 -14.56
CA THR A 482 15.12 -9.07 -14.94
C THR A 482 14.69 -10.06 -13.85
N SER A 483 15.03 -9.78 -12.59
CA SER A 483 14.73 -10.66 -11.44
C SER A 483 13.65 -10.12 -10.51
N LEU A 484 13.00 -9.01 -10.89
CA LEU A 484 11.99 -8.36 -10.07
C LEU A 484 10.60 -8.69 -10.59
N SER A 485 9.67 -8.93 -9.67
CA SER A 485 8.25 -8.96 -9.98
C SER A 485 7.76 -7.56 -10.36
N ILE A 486 6.63 -7.50 -11.09
CA ILE A 486 6.00 -6.23 -11.48
C ILE A 486 5.69 -5.36 -10.25
N HIS A 487 5.22 -5.98 -9.16
CA HIS A 487 4.91 -5.28 -7.92
C HIS A 487 6.14 -4.66 -7.26
N GLU A 488 7.26 -5.40 -7.20
CA GLU A 488 8.52 -4.86 -6.66
C GLU A 488 9.04 -3.68 -7.48
N VAL A 489 8.93 -3.73 -8.80
CA VAL A 489 9.34 -2.61 -9.65
C VAL A 489 8.46 -1.38 -9.41
N VAL A 490 7.14 -1.54 -9.37
CA VAL A 490 6.21 -0.43 -9.09
C VAL A 490 6.49 0.17 -7.71
N GLU A 491 6.74 -0.67 -6.70
CA GLU A 491 7.04 -0.24 -5.34
C GLU A 491 8.35 0.55 -5.27
N ASN A 492 9.42 0.06 -5.93
CA ASN A 492 10.69 0.76 -6.03
C ASN A 492 10.54 2.14 -6.69
N ILE A 493 9.80 2.24 -7.81
CA ILE A 493 9.57 3.52 -8.49
C ILE A 493 8.76 4.46 -7.60
N THR A 494 7.73 3.95 -6.91
CA THR A 494 6.91 4.74 -5.99
C THR A 494 7.74 5.28 -4.83
N GLN A 495 8.63 4.45 -4.27
CA GLN A 495 9.55 4.86 -3.21
C GLN A 495 10.48 5.98 -3.66
N LEU A 496 11.12 5.83 -4.84
CA LEU A 496 11.99 6.87 -5.42
C LEU A 496 11.24 8.19 -5.62
N PHE A 497 10.00 8.13 -6.08
CA PHE A 497 9.16 9.31 -6.25
C PHE A 497 8.86 10.00 -4.91
N CYS A 498 8.45 9.24 -3.89
CA CYS A 498 8.19 9.78 -2.55
C CYS A 498 9.46 10.39 -1.93
N GLU A 499 10.62 9.76 -2.10
CA GLU A 499 11.91 10.28 -1.61
C GLU A 499 12.29 11.60 -2.29
N LYS A 500 12.00 11.76 -3.58
CA LYS A 500 12.21 13.04 -4.29
C LYS A 500 11.32 14.15 -3.74
N ILE A 501 10.03 13.87 -3.56
CA ILE A 501 9.06 14.81 -2.96
C ILE A 501 9.56 15.28 -1.58
N LYS A 502 10.08 14.36 -0.76
CA LYS A 502 10.64 14.70 0.56
C LYS A 502 11.86 15.62 0.48
N LYS A 503 12.84 15.31 -0.37
CA LYS A 503 14.10 16.08 -0.45
C LYS A 503 13.85 17.55 -0.78
N GLU A 504 12.91 17.83 -1.67
CA GLU A 504 12.51 19.19 -2.02
C GLU A 504 11.91 19.99 -0.85
N SER A 505 11.37 19.31 0.17
CA SER A 505 10.87 19.95 1.39
C SER A 505 12.00 20.36 2.34
N VAL A 506 13.05 19.54 2.45
CA VAL A 506 14.16 19.72 3.39
C VAL A 506 15.12 20.82 2.92
N GLU A 507 15.43 20.89 1.62
CA GLU A 507 16.35 21.89 1.07
C GLU A 507 15.85 23.33 1.28
N LYS A 508 14.52 23.55 1.23
CA LYS A 508 13.92 24.88 1.48
C LYS A 508 13.96 25.33 2.95
N LEU A 509 13.94 24.40 3.91
CA LEU A 509 14.10 24.74 5.33
C LEU A 509 15.53 25.18 5.66
N VAL A 510 16.50 24.81 4.81
CA VAL A 510 17.91 25.18 4.94
C VAL A 510 18.21 26.50 4.23
N ASP A 511 17.66 26.72 3.02
CA ASP A 511 17.84 27.97 2.26
C ASP A 511 17.02 29.16 2.78
N GLY A 512 16.07 28.92 3.68
CA GLY A 512 15.26 29.95 4.35
C GLY A 512 15.86 30.55 5.63
N ARG A 513 17.15 30.34 5.91
CA ARG A 513 17.86 30.89 7.09
C ARG A 513 18.83 32.02 6.75
#